data_AF-A0A1F8UJE6-F1
#
_entry.id   AF-A0A1F8UJE6-F1
#
_cell.length_a   1.000
_cell.length_b   1.000
_cell.length_c   1.000
_cell.angle_alpha   90.00
_cell.angle_beta   90.00
_cell.angle_gamma   90.00
#
_symmetry.space_group_name_H-M   'P 1'
#
loop_
_entity.id
_entity.type
_entity.pdbx_description
1 polymer ?
#
loop_
_entity_poly.entity_id
_entity_poly.type
_entity_poly.pdbx_seq_one_letter_code
_entity_poly.pdbx_strand_id
1 'polypeptide(L)'
;MKRVKENRGFTLLELLTVLVIMSALAVIAIPIFMNKSVEAKQVAHNMNVSMLESQAQLYLIQEDVELPNYNIINGMLDAGYIREIPIDPLDGLPFVVEVNAEGVPSAIPGMVDVTGVETNRAYLSGLTTSEGPLTPTFNGGRYFEYYLTTESSSISLTATLEDVNDATMTLNTGNLVSGVASAVNLNIGSNTVTIVVTPHTGIPQTYRINVTRPSSAYLSNLALKSGHSTYSLTPAFARGTFSYDAAVGVTIIGVTITPTAEDDNATLKLILGSTTTDLTSGSPSGIISLALGETRIIKVEVTSNTGGVKKVYTINVTRPQS
;
A
#
# COMPACT_ATOMS: atom_id res chain seq x y z
N MET A 1 -31.20 59.62 -46.53
CA MET A 1 -31.72 59.75 -45.15
C MET A 1 -30.61 59.38 -44.16
N LYS A 2 -30.08 60.36 -43.41
CA LYS A 2 -29.04 60.14 -42.40
C LYS A 2 -29.74 59.84 -41.07
N ARG A 3 -29.58 58.61 -40.56
CA ARG A 3 -30.17 58.16 -39.29
C ARG A 3 -29.32 58.73 -38.15
N VAL A 4 -29.89 59.66 -37.38
CA VAL A 4 -29.24 60.22 -36.19
C VAL A 4 -29.20 59.13 -35.11
N LYS A 5 -28.00 58.83 -34.60
CA LYS A 5 -27.80 57.90 -33.48
C LYS A 5 -28.16 58.65 -32.20
N GLU A 6 -29.23 58.23 -31.54
CA GLU A 6 -29.59 58.73 -30.21
C GLU A 6 -28.59 58.18 -29.18
N ASN A 7 -27.78 59.07 -28.60
CA ASN A 7 -26.96 58.74 -27.44
C ASN A 7 -27.90 58.60 -26.22
N ARG A 8 -28.36 57.37 -25.95
CA ARG A 8 -29.05 57.06 -24.70
C ARG A 8 -28.06 57.23 -23.54
N GLY A 9 -28.20 58.31 -22.78
CA GLY A 9 -27.43 58.54 -21.57
C GLY A 9 -27.77 57.49 -20.51
N PHE A 10 -26.76 57.05 -19.76
CA PHE A 10 -26.92 56.08 -18.67
C PHE A 10 -27.87 56.61 -17.60
N THR A 11 -28.82 55.78 -17.16
CA THR A 11 -29.75 56.12 -16.08
C THR A 11 -29.10 55.90 -14.71
N LEU A 12 -29.51 56.68 -13.69
CA LEU A 12 -29.01 56.51 -12.32
C LEU A 12 -29.23 55.09 -11.77
N LEU A 13 -30.30 54.42 -12.22
CA LEU A 13 -30.61 53.05 -11.83
C LEU A 13 -29.60 52.04 -12.39
N GLU A 14 -29.15 52.21 -13.64
CA GLU A 14 -28.11 51.36 -14.25
C GLU A 14 -26.75 51.55 -13.56
N LEU A 15 -26.40 52.78 -13.18
CA LEU A 15 -25.17 53.02 -12.42
C LEU A 15 -25.24 52.37 -11.03
N LEU A 16 -26.40 52.40 -10.38
CA LEU A 16 -26.58 51.80 -9.06
C LEU A 16 -26.52 50.27 -9.12
N THR A 17 -27.15 49.64 -10.13
CA THR A 17 -27.08 48.18 -10.29
C THR A 17 -25.67 47.71 -10.62
N VAL A 18 -24.93 48.43 -11.47
CA VAL A 18 -23.53 48.13 -11.77
C VAL A 18 -22.65 48.22 -10.52
N LEU A 19 -22.83 49.24 -9.68
CA LEU A 19 -22.07 49.39 -8.43
C LEU A 19 -22.33 48.22 -7.46
N VAL A 20 -23.58 47.78 -7.35
CA VAL A 20 -23.96 46.64 -6.50
C VAL A 20 -23.35 45.34 -7.01
N ILE A 21 -23.37 45.09 -8.32
CA ILE A 21 -22.74 43.90 -8.91
C ILE A 21 -21.21 43.96 -8.73
N MET A 22 -20.59 45.11 -8.99
CA MET A 22 -19.14 45.29 -8.83
C MET A 22 -18.68 45.10 -7.38
N SER A 23 -19.44 45.61 -6.41
CA SER A 23 -19.11 45.40 -4.99
C SER A 23 -19.25 43.93 -4.57
N ALA A 24 -20.31 43.24 -5.02
CA ALA A 24 -20.47 41.82 -4.77
C ALA A 24 -19.36 40.97 -5.40
N LEU A 25 -18.96 41.28 -6.64
CA LEU A 25 -17.86 40.60 -7.32
C LEU A 25 -16.51 40.87 -6.64
N ALA A 26 -16.26 42.11 -6.19
CA ALA A 26 -15.01 42.47 -5.51
C ALA A 26 -14.83 41.68 -4.20
N VAL A 27 -15.91 41.45 -3.44
CA VAL A 27 -15.87 40.66 -2.20
C VAL A 27 -15.40 39.22 -2.46
N ILE A 28 -15.78 38.61 -3.58
CA ILE A 28 -15.36 37.25 -3.96
C ILE A 28 -13.96 37.26 -4.60
N ALA A 29 -13.67 38.24 -5.45
CA ALA A 29 -12.45 38.28 -6.25
C ALA A 29 -11.19 38.65 -5.45
N ILE A 30 -11.29 39.58 -4.48
CA ILE A 30 -10.13 40.07 -3.71
C ILE A 30 -9.43 38.94 -2.94
N PRO A 31 -10.13 38.09 -2.15
CA PRO A 31 -9.47 37.00 -1.43
C PRO A 31 -8.76 36.00 -2.36
N ILE A 32 -9.40 35.63 -3.48
CA ILE A 32 -8.81 34.70 -4.47
C ILE A 32 -7.52 35.27 -5.04
N PHE A 33 -7.53 36.55 -5.43
CA PHE A 33 -6.36 37.22 -5.99
C PHE A 33 -5.23 37.37 -4.96
N MET A 34 -5.57 37.69 -3.70
CA MET A 34 -4.58 37.79 -2.62
C MET A 34 -3.88 36.46 -2.36
N ASN A 35 -4.62 35.35 -2.33
CA ASN A 35 -4.03 34.01 -2.13
C ASN A 35 -3.05 33.65 -3.27
N LYS A 36 -3.42 33.90 -4.53
CA LYS A 36 -2.52 33.67 -5.68
C LYS A 36 -1.30 34.60 -5.69
N SER A 37 -1.44 35.82 -5.18
CA SER A 37 -0.30 36.71 -4.98
C SER A 37 0.65 36.20 -3.89
N VAL A 38 0.15 35.61 -2.81
CA VAL A 38 0.99 35.03 -1.74
C VAL A 38 1.75 33.80 -2.25
N GLU A 39 1.08 32.91 -2.98
CA GLU A 39 1.69 31.75 -3.62
C GLU A 39 2.87 32.17 -4.54
N ALA A 40 2.64 33.15 -5.43
CA ALA A 40 3.68 33.65 -6.34
C ALA A 40 4.88 34.24 -5.60
N LYS A 41 4.64 34.93 -4.47
CA LYS A 41 5.71 35.47 -3.61
C LYS A 41 6.51 34.36 -2.94
N GLN A 42 5.86 33.31 -2.43
CA GLN A 42 6.54 32.15 -1.84
C GLN A 42 7.42 31.39 -2.87
N VAL A 43 6.92 31.21 -4.10
CA VAL A 43 7.73 30.63 -5.20
C VAL A 43 8.95 31.49 -5.50
N ALA A 44 8.76 32.81 -5.65
CA ALA A 44 9.85 33.73 -5.91
C ALA A 44 10.88 33.76 -4.77
N HIS A 45 10.43 33.72 -3.51
CA HIS A 45 11.27 33.61 -2.33
C HIS A 45 12.16 32.36 -2.40
N ASN A 46 11.57 31.19 -2.63
CA ASN A 46 12.29 29.92 -2.71
C ASN A 46 13.31 29.89 -3.87
N MET A 47 12.98 30.51 -4.99
CA MET A 47 13.92 30.67 -6.12
C MET A 47 15.12 31.56 -5.74
N ASN A 48 14.88 32.67 -5.02
CA ASN A 48 15.94 33.54 -4.54
C ASN A 48 16.85 32.81 -3.54
N VAL A 49 16.28 32.06 -2.59
CA VAL A 49 17.03 31.24 -1.62
C VAL A 49 17.95 30.25 -2.34
N SER A 50 17.40 29.43 -3.25
CA SER A 50 18.19 28.43 -3.99
C SER A 50 19.27 29.06 -4.87
N MET A 51 18.97 30.20 -5.51
CA MET A 51 19.95 30.96 -6.27
C MET A 51 21.10 31.44 -5.38
N LEU A 52 20.79 32.05 -4.23
CA LEU A 52 21.78 32.58 -3.29
C LEU A 52 22.67 31.47 -2.74
N GLU A 53 22.10 30.34 -2.33
CA GLU A 53 22.88 29.18 -1.85
C GLU A 53 23.81 28.63 -2.94
N SER A 54 23.34 28.53 -4.18
CA SER A 54 24.18 28.08 -5.30
C SER A 54 25.31 29.05 -5.61
N GLN A 55 25.09 30.36 -5.56
CA GLN A 55 26.15 31.36 -5.79
C GLN A 55 27.12 31.43 -4.61
N ALA A 56 26.62 31.29 -3.38
CA ALA A 56 27.43 31.26 -2.18
C ALA A 56 28.37 30.05 -2.17
N GLN A 57 27.91 28.90 -2.66
CA GLN A 57 28.75 27.72 -2.81
C GLN A 57 29.90 27.97 -3.80
N LEU A 58 29.64 28.68 -4.90
CA LEU A 58 30.69 29.05 -5.86
C LEU A 58 31.70 30.03 -5.25
N TYR A 59 31.22 31.03 -4.51
CA TYR A 59 32.04 32.00 -3.79
C TYR A 59 32.99 31.30 -2.80
N LEU A 60 32.48 30.36 -1.99
CA LEU A 60 33.28 29.60 -1.02
C LEU A 60 34.31 28.65 -1.66
N ILE A 61 34.13 28.26 -2.91
CA ILE A 61 35.09 27.41 -3.64
C ILE A 61 36.24 28.24 -4.22
N GLN A 62 35.96 29.48 -4.63
CA GLN A 62 36.90 30.31 -5.38
C GLN A 62 37.64 31.32 -4.50
N GLU A 63 37.00 31.79 -3.42
CA GLU A 63 37.55 32.77 -2.50
C GLU A 63 37.89 32.13 -1.15
N ASP A 64 38.99 32.59 -0.54
CA ASP A 64 39.42 32.12 0.78
C ASP A 64 38.62 32.86 1.88
N VAL A 65 37.48 32.28 2.26
CA VAL A 65 36.57 32.84 3.26
C VAL A 65 36.83 32.20 4.63
N GLU A 66 37.10 33.03 5.65
CA GLU A 66 37.21 32.54 7.02
C GLU A 66 35.86 31.99 7.52
N LEU A 67 35.86 30.75 8.00
CA LEU A 67 34.69 30.04 8.51
C LEU A 67 34.69 30.01 10.05
N PRO A 68 33.52 30.10 10.72
CA PRO A 68 32.19 30.40 10.18
C PRO A 68 32.01 31.90 9.91
N ASN A 69 31.15 32.24 8.95
CA ASN A 69 30.84 33.63 8.62
C ASN A 69 29.33 33.86 8.60
N TYR A 70 28.86 34.80 9.43
CA TYR A 70 27.45 35.13 9.61
C TYR A 70 26.89 36.07 8.53
N ASN A 71 27.72 36.59 7.63
CA ASN A 71 27.24 37.36 6.49
C ASN A 71 28.28 37.44 5.36
N ILE A 72 28.15 36.57 4.37
CA ILE A 72 29.01 36.58 3.17
C ILE A 72 28.40 37.36 2.00
N ILE A 73 27.16 37.87 2.12
CA ILE A 73 26.42 38.38 0.96
C ILE A 73 27.06 39.63 0.35
N ASN A 74 27.68 40.48 1.18
CA ASN A 74 28.44 41.65 0.69
C ASN A 74 29.70 41.22 -0.06
N GLY A 75 30.40 40.19 0.43
CA GLY A 75 31.56 39.61 -0.25
C GLY A 75 31.20 38.98 -1.60
N MET A 76 30.03 38.35 -1.69
CA MET A 76 29.50 37.81 -2.95
C MET A 76 29.15 38.91 -3.97
N LEU A 77 28.65 40.07 -3.50
CA LEU A 77 28.34 41.22 -4.34
C LEU A 77 29.61 41.87 -4.88
N ASP A 78 30.59 42.11 -4.00
CA ASP A 78 31.87 42.74 -4.36
C ASP A 78 32.67 41.86 -5.33
N ALA A 79 32.63 40.55 -5.15
CA ALA A 79 33.29 39.59 -6.03
C ALA A 79 32.48 39.22 -7.29
N GLY A 80 31.27 39.77 -7.45
CA GLY A 80 30.48 39.68 -8.68
C GLY A 80 29.70 38.37 -8.89
N TYR A 81 29.56 37.53 -7.87
CA TYR A 81 28.74 36.31 -7.93
C TYR A 81 27.24 36.61 -7.93
N ILE A 82 26.86 37.76 -7.34
CA ILE A 82 25.53 38.32 -7.42
C ILE A 82 25.61 39.75 -7.93
N ARG A 83 24.59 40.19 -8.69
CA ARG A 83 24.55 41.53 -9.27
C ARG A 83 23.92 42.55 -8.32
N GLU A 84 23.00 42.09 -7.50
CA GLU A 84 22.28 42.85 -6.50
C GLU A 84 21.82 41.89 -5.41
N ILE A 85 21.59 42.40 -4.20
CA ILE A 85 21.02 41.62 -3.11
C ILE A 85 19.51 41.54 -3.33
N PRO A 86 18.94 40.34 -3.57
CA PRO A 86 17.50 40.20 -3.74
C PRO A 86 16.76 40.66 -2.49
N ILE A 87 15.58 41.25 -2.69
CA ILE A 87 14.65 41.58 -1.61
C ILE A 87 13.66 40.43 -1.49
N ASP A 88 13.39 40.00 -0.27
CA ASP A 88 12.39 38.99 0.01
C ASP A 88 10.98 39.49 -0.39
N PRO A 89 10.30 38.82 -1.33
CA PRO A 89 8.93 39.18 -1.72
C PRO A 89 7.87 38.97 -0.63
N LEU A 90 8.18 38.22 0.45
CA LEU A 90 7.30 37.97 1.59
C LEU A 90 7.36 39.10 2.61
N ASP A 91 8.55 39.36 3.15
CA ASP A 91 8.74 40.26 4.29
C ASP A 91 9.33 41.63 3.90
N GLY A 92 9.79 41.79 2.64
CA GLY A 92 10.37 43.03 2.12
C GLY A 92 11.77 43.34 2.66
N LEU A 93 12.41 42.38 3.34
CA LEU A 93 13.77 42.49 3.87
C LEU A 93 14.79 41.87 2.91
N PRO A 94 16.04 42.36 2.87
CA PRO A 94 17.09 41.72 2.08
C PRO A 94 17.48 40.36 2.68
N PHE A 95 17.86 39.42 1.82
CA PHE A 95 18.42 38.13 2.27
C PHE A 95 19.79 38.30 2.93
N VAL A 96 20.13 37.40 3.84
CA VAL A 96 21.48 37.20 4.37
C VAL A 96 21.93 35.79 4.03
N VAL A 97 23.21 35.58 3.76
CA VAL A 97 23.77 34.23 3.59
C VAL A 97 24.78 33.99 4.70
N GLU A 98 24.50 32.98 5.51
CA GLU A 98 25.37 32.49 6.58
C GLU A 98 26.11 31.24 6.12
N VAL A 99 27.32 31.02 6.64
CA VAL A 99 28.13 29.84 6.37
C VAL A 99 28.51 29.20 7.69
N ASN A 100 28.13 27.93 7.86
CA ASN A 100 28.45 27.18 9.07
C ASN A 100 29.96 26.80 9.11
N ALA A 101 30.42 26.22 10.24
CA ALA A 101 31.81 25.80 10.40
C ALA A 101 32.23 24.66 9.43
N GLU A 102 31.27 24.06 8.72
CA GLU A 102 31.47 22.97 7.76
C GLU A 102 31.54 23.51 6.31
N GLY A 103 31.41 24.81 6.11
CA GLY A 103 31.48 25.45 4.79
C GLY A 103 30.19 25.32 3.97
N VAL A 104 29.06 25.03 4.60
CA VAL A 104 27.76 24.95 3.92
C VAL A 104 27.05 26.31 4.03
N PRO A 105 26.76 26.98 2.90
CA PRO A 105 26.02 28.23 2.90
C PRO A 105 24.51 27.99 3.08
N SER A 106 23.84 28.87 3.83
CA SER A 106 22.38 28.86 4.01
C SER A 106 21.85 30.29 3.91
N ALA A 107 20.81 30.48 3.10
CA ALA A 107 20.14 31.78 3.01
C ALA A 107 19.12 31.96 4.14
N ILE A 108 19.04 33.17 4.67
CA ILE A 108 18.13 33.58 5.73
C ILE A 108 17.28 34.76 5.21
N PRO A 109 15.93 34.65 5.19
CA PRO A 109 15.13 33.48 5.59
C PRO A 109 15.32 32.29 4.63
N GLY A 110 15.20 31.07 5.16
CA GLY A 110 15.28 29.83 4.38
C GLY A 110 13.99 29.51 3.63
N MET A 111 14.00 28.46 2.82
CA MET A 111 12.85 28.08 2.00
C MET A 111 11.56 27.88 2.82
N VAL A 112 10.44 28.32 2.27
CA VAL A 112 9.10 28.19 2.86
C VAL A 112 8.20 27.28 2.02
N ASP A 113 7.30 26.54 2.66
CA ASP A 113 6.30 25.75 1.92
C ASP A 113 5.37 26.66 1.12
N VAL A 114 5.26 26.41 -0.19
CA VAL A 114 4.39 27.19 -1.07
C VAL A 114 2.95 26.72 -0.88
N THR A 115 2.10 27.59 -0.33
CA THR A 115 0.67 27.31 -0.15
C THR A 115 -0.08 27.40 -1.48
N GLY A 116 -0.86 26.38 -1.83
CA GLY A 116 -1.73 26.39 -3.02
C GLY A 116 -1.09 25.90 -4.32
N VAL A 117 0.12 25.34 -4.27
CA VAL A 117 0.69 24.58 -5.40
C VAL A 117 -0.02 23.24 -5.47
N GLU A 118 -1.09 23.20 -6.26
CA GLU A 118 -1.83 21.95 -6.44
C GLU A 118 -0.94 20.94 -7.13
N THR A 119 -0.51 19.93 -6.38
CA THR A 119 0.34 18.89 -6.93
C THR A 119 -0.54 17.92 -7.72
N ASN A 120 -0.08 17.55 -8.93
CA ASN A 120 -0.70 16.48 -9.72
C ASN A 120 -0.15 15.10 -9.28
N ARG A 121 0.25 14.95 -8.01
CA ARG A 121 0.91 13.74 -7.50
C ARG A 121 -0.12 12.83 -6.86
N ALA A 122 -0.60 11.88 -7.66
CA ALA A 122 -1.59 10.90 -7.22
C ALA A 122 -0.94 9.61 -6.71
N TYR A 123 0.18 9.67 -5.98
CA TYR A 123 0.91 8.46 -5.56
C TYR A 123 0.81 8.18 -4.05
N LEU A 124 0.98 6.91 -3.70
CA LEU A 124 1.17 6.46 -2.32
C LEU A 124 2.66 6.43 -1.98
N SER A 125 3.03 6.94 -0.80
CA SER A 125 4.39 6.82 -0.23
C SER A 125 4.55 5.52 0.57
N GLY A 126 3.45 4.92 1.03
CA GLY A 126 3.47 3.65 1.78
C GLY A 126 2.19 2.83 1.59
N LEU A 127 2.33 1.51 1.57
CA LEU A 127 1.22 0.56 1.60
C LEU A 127 1.65 -0.70 2.36
N THR A 128 0.95 -1.01 3.45
CA THR A 128 1.21 -2.19 4.28
C THR A 128 -0.08 -2.96 4.58
N THR A 129 0.07 -4.25 4.88
CA THR A 129 -1.04 -5.13 5.28
C THR A 129 -0.68 -5.91 6.54
N SER A 130 -1.69 -6.37 7.29
CA SER A 130 -1.48 -7.14 8.52
C SER A 130 -0.97 -8.58 8.31
N GLU A 131 -1.15 -9.15 7.11
CA GLU A 131 -1.01 -10.60 6.85
C GLU A 131 0.19 -10.97 5.97
N GLY A 132 1.13 -10.04 5.76
CA GLY A 132 2.38 -10.31 5.05
C GLY A 132 2.80 -9.23 4.04
N PRO A 133 3.99 -9.38 3.42
CA PRO A 133 4.46 -8.44 2.42
C PRO A 133 3.66 -8.57 1.12
N LEU A 134 3.43 -7.44 0.46
CA LEU A 134 2.88 -7.42 -0.90
C LEU A 134 3.92 -7.91 -1.90
N THR A 135 3.44 -8.56 -2.97
CA THR A 135 4.26 -8.92 -4.12
C THR A 135 3.79 -8.16 -5.35
N PRO A 136 4.65 -7.39 -6.04
CA PRO A 136 6.03 -7.05 -5.67
C PRO A 136 6.08 -6.20 -4.39
N THR A 137 7.28 -6.08 -3.79
CA THR A 137 7.50 -5.14 -2.68
C THR A 137 7.00 -3.76 -3.07
N PHE A 138 6.30 -3.09 -2.16
CA PHE A 138 5.63 -1.84 -2.46
C PHE A 138 6.59 -0.78 -3.03
N ASN A 139 6.20 -0.20 -4.17
CA ASN A 139 6.84 0.96 -4.77
C ASN A 139 5.77 1.77 -5.51
N GLY A 140 5.31 2.85 -4.86
CA GLY A 140 4.16 3.63 -5.30
C GLY A 140 4.29 4.28 -6.68
N GLY A 141 5.51 4.54 -7.15
CA GLY A 141 5.76 5.12 -8.47
C GLY A 141 6.01 4.09 -9.58
N ARG A 142 6.23 2.81 -9.24
CA ARG A 142 6.62 1.76 -10.20
C ARG A 142 5.53 0.73 -10.45
N TYR A 143 4.77 0.36 -9.42
CA TYR A 143 3.75 -0.68 -9.52
C TYR A 143 2.39 -0.18 -9.01
N PHE A 144 1.34 -0.56 -9.73
CA PHE A 144 -0.05 -0.25 -9.42
C PHE A 144 -0.91 -1.50 -9.22
N GLU A 145 -0.32 -2.69 -9.38
CA GLU A 145 -0.95 -3.97 -9.09
C GLU A 145 -0.07 -4.77 -8.13
N TYR A 146 -0.69 -5.26 -7.07
CA TYR A 146 -0.06 -6.01 -5.99
C TYR A 146 -0.83 -7.28 -5.69
N TYR A 147 -0.13 -8.27 -5.16
CA TYR A 147 -0.67 -9.59 -4.86
C TYR A 147 -0.39 -9.94 -3.39
N LEU A 148 -1.36 -10.57 -2.75
CA LEU A 148 -1.29 -11.09 -1.39
C LEU A 148 -2.08 -12.40 -1.31
N THR A 149 -1.56 -13.37 -0.58
CA THR A 149 -2.30 -14.59 -0.24
C THR A 149 -2.38 -14.72 1.28
N THR A 150 -3.58 -14.91 1.81
CA THR A 150 -3.81 -15.06 3.26
C THR A 150 -4.97 -16.03 3.54
N GLU A 151 -4.92 -16.79 4.62
CA GLU A 151 -6.03 -17.65 5.06
C GLU A 151 -7.10 -16.86 5.87
N SER A 152 -6.76 -15.63 6.31
CA SER A 152 -7.58 -14.78 7.17
C SER A 152 -8.84 -14.26 6.47
N SER A 153 -9.95 -14.15 7.20
CA SER A 153 -11.24 -13.65 6.68
C SER A 153 -11.29 -12.13 6.51
N SER A 154 -10.27 -11.42 6.98
CA SER A 154 -10.11 -9.98 6.84
C SER A 154 -8.64 -9.60 6.89
N ILE A 155 -8.29 -8.49 6.26
CA ILE A 155 -6.98 -7.85 6.39
C ILE A 155 -7.16 -6.42 6.89
N SER A 156 -6.17 -5.90 7.61
CA SER A 156 -6.05 -4.46 7.84
C SER A 156 -5.05 -3.89 6.84
N LEU A 157 -5.46 -2.86 6.11
CA LEU A 157 -4.66 -2.18 5.10
C LEU A 157 -4.37 -0.75 5.57
N THR A 158 -3.10 -0.37 5.52
CA THR A 158 -2.66 1.00 5.83
C THR A 158 -1.98 1.58 4.61
N ALA A 159 -2.55 2.63 4.05
CA ALA A 159 -1.97 3.37 2.94
C ALA A 159 -1.55 4.76 3.42
N THR A 160 -0.46 5.28 2.87
CA THR A 160 0.05 6.62 3.17
C THR A 160 0.17 7.39 1.87
N LEU A 161 -0.47 8.55 1.79
CA LEU A 161 -0.34 9.46 0.65
C LEU A 161 1.09 9.98 0.56
N GLU A 162 1.57 10.19 -0.66
CA GLU A 162 2.80 10.97 -0.87
C GLU A 162 2.56 12.45 -0.55
N ASP A 163 1.40 12.99 -0.94
CA ASP A 163 0.97 14.34 -0.62
C ASP A 163 -0.26 14.29 0.30
N VAL A 164 -0.06 14.51 1.60
CA VAL A 164 -1.13 14.45 2.60
C VAL A 164 -1.99 15.71 2.66
N ASN A 165 -1.53 16.81 2.06
CA ASN A 165 -2.19 18.11 2.19
C ASN A 165 -3.18 18.35 1.04
N ASP A 166 -2.87 17.85 -0.16
CA ASP A 166 -3.66 18.15 -1.36
C ASP A 166 -4.30 16.91 -2.03
N ALA A 167 -3.89 15.69 -1.68
CA ALA A 167 -4.52 14.48 -2.21
C ALA A 167 -5.52 13.86 -1.21
N THR A 168 -6.51 13.17 -1.76
CA THR A 168 -7.44 12.34 -1.00
C THR A 168 -7.34 10.90 -1.48
N MET A 169 -7.79 9.94 -0.67
CA MET A 169 -7.88 8.56 -1.12
C MET A 169 -9.14 7.86 -0.66
N THR A 170 -9.60 6.92 -1.48
CA THR A 170 -10.71 6.05 -1.17
C THR A 170 -10.25 4.59 -1.18
N LEU A 171 -10.84 3.79 -0.30
CA LEU A 171 -10.68 2.34 -0.26
C LEU A 171 -11.98 1.71 -0.77
N ASN A 172 -11.88 1.01 -1.90
CA ASN A 172 -13.02 0.54 -2.69
C ASN A 172 -13.93 1.73 -3.05
N THR A 173 -14.99 1.96 -2.29
CA THR A 173 -15.92 3.09 -2.46
C THR A 173 -16.00 4.00 -1.22
N GLY A 174 -15.33 3.64 -0.12
CA GLY A 174 -15.32 4.38 1.13
C GLY A 174 -14.14 5.34 1.26
N ASN A 175 -14.26 6.34 2.14
CA ASN A 175 -13.14 7.24 2.45
C ASN A 175 -12.01 6.49 3.16
N LEU A 176 -10.76 6.81 2.82
CA LEU A 176 -9.57 6.23 3.44
C LEU A 176 -8.68 7.36 3.98
N VAL A 177 -8.27 7.26 5.24
CA VAL A 177 -7.44 8.28 5.90
C VAL A 177 -5.96 7.88 5.81
N SER A 178 -5.11 8.84 5.46
CA SER A 178 -3.66 8.61 5.33
C SER A 178 -3.02 8.12 6.63
N GLY A 179 -2.25 7.03 6.54
CA GLY A 179 -1.55 6.41 7.65
C GLY A 179 -2.45 5.62 8.61
N VAL A 180 -3.77 5.54 8.38
CA VAL A 180 -4.71 4.86 9.29
C VAL A 180 -5.11 3.50 8.73
N ALA A 181 -4.99 2.47 9.56
CA ALA A 181 -5.39 1.12 9.20
C ALA A 181 -6.91 1.02 8.99
N SER A 182 -7.32 0.44 7.86
CA SER A 182 -8.72 0.16 7.53
C SER A 182 -8.92 -1.33 7.27
N ALA A 183 -9.98 -1.91 7.84
CA ALA A 183 -10.28 -3.32 7.68
C ALA A 183 -10.99 -3.61 6.35
N VAL A 184 -10.61 -4.71 5.70
CA VAL A 184 -11.24 -5.23 4.49
C VAL A 184 -11.59 -6.69 4.71
N ASN A 185 -12.88 -7.02 4.57
CA ASN A 185 -13.36 -8.39 4.65
C ASN A 185 -13.07 -9.13 3.34
N LEU A 186 -12.72 -10.40 3.45
CA LEU A 186 -12.31 -11.26 2.34
C LEU A 186 -13.24 -12.47 2.21
N ASN A 187 -13.74 -12.66 1.01
CA ASN A 187 -14.42 -13.89 0.61
C ASN A 187 -13.39 -14.96 0.27
N ILE A 188 -13.78 -16.23 0.33
CA ILE A 188 -12.95 -17.32 -0.21
C ILE A 188 -12.76 -17.10 -1.72
N GLY A 189 -11.55 -17.32 -2.21
CA GLY A 189 -11.13 -17.09 -3.58
C GLY A 189 -10.47 -15.73 -3.79
N SER A 190 -10.58 -15.21 -5.01
CA SER A 190 -9.98 -13.94 -5.42
C SER A 190 -10.82 -12.76 -4.93
N ASN A 191 -10.16 -11.79 -4.30
CA ASN A 191 -10.72 -10.52 -3.88
C ASN A 191 -9.88 -9.41 -4.53
N THR A 192 -10.54 -8.39 -5.06
CA THR A 192 -9.87 -7.20 -5.59
C THR A 192 -10.18 -6.02 -4.68
N VAL A 193 -9.14 -5.45 -4.08
CA VAL A 193 -9.20 -4.24 -3.26
C VAL A 193 -8.61 -3.10 -4.07
N THR A 194 -9.32 -1.99 -4.18
CA THR A 194 -8.85 -0.82 -4.94
C THR A 194 -8.62 0.36 -4.02
N ILE A 195 -7.48 1.01 -4.15
CA ILE A 195 -7.23 2.31 -3.53
C ILE A 195 -7.15 3.32 -4.66
N VAL A 196 -8.03 4.33 -4.64
CA VAL A 196 -7.99 5.42 -5.61
C VAL A 196 -7.42 6.64 -4.90
N VAL A 197 -6.28 7.13 -5.39
CA VAL A 197 -5.68 8.39 -4.94
C VAL A 197 -6.12 9.47 -5.91
N THR A 198 -6.84 10.46 -5.41
CA THR A 198 -7.33 11.60 -6.18
C THR A 198 -6.49 12.83 -5.80
N PRO A 199 -5.67 13.36 -6.72
CA PRO A 199 -4.95 14.61 -6.48
C PRO A 199 -5.93 15.79 -6.52
N HIS A 200 -5.50 16.97 -6.07
CA HIS A 200 -6.30 18.19 -6.20
C HIS A 200 -6.59 18.52 -7.68
N THR A 201 -5.57 18.41 -8.53
CA THR A 201 -5.69 18.54 -9.99
C THR A 201 -5.09 17.35 -10.72
N GLY A 202 -5.73 16.98 -11.82
CA GLY A 202 -5.27 15.92 -12.72
C GLY A 202 -6.03 14.61 -12.59
N ILE A 203 -5.37 13.50 -12.94
CA ILE A 203 -6.03 12.19 -13.10
C ILE A 203 -5.81 11.37 -11.83
N PRO A 204 -6.88 10.78 -11.24
CA PRO A 204 -6.73 9.86 -10.13
C PRO A 204 -5.90 8.63 -10.50
N GLN A 205 -5.05 8.19 -9.59
CA GLN A 205 -4.30 6.95 -9.73
C GLN A 205 -5.00 5.83 -8.96
N THR A 206 -5.09 4.65 -9.57
CA THR A 206 -5.66 3.48 -8.89
C THR A 206 -4.55 2.47 -8.58
N TYR A 207 -4.52 2.02 -7.34
CA TYR A 207 -3.74 0.87 -6.88
C TYR A 207 -4.67 -0.32 -6.66
N ARG A 208 -4.38 -1.45 -7.31
CA ARG A 208 -5.12 -2.70 -7.16
C ARG A 208 -4.34 -3.69 -6.33
N ILE A 209 -4.99 -4.23 -5.31
CA ILE A 209 -4.46 -5.31 -4.48
C ILE A 209 -5.34 -6.53 -4.73
N ASN A 210 -4.78 -7.51 -5.43
CA ASN A 210 -5.40 -8.80 -5.69
C ASN A 210 -5.08 -9.73 -4.53
N VAL A 211 -6.04 -9.92 -3.64
CA VAL A 211 -5.91 -10.76 -2.46
C VAL A 211 -6.56 -12.11 -2.74
N THR A 212 -5.78 -13.19 -2.68
CA THR A 212 -6.31 -14.56 -2.78
C THR A 212 -6.48 -15.12 -1.39
N ARG A 213 -7.71 -15.45 -1.01
CA ARG A 213 -8.01 -16.20 0.21
C ARG A 213 -8.29 -17.67 -0.13
N PRO A 214 -7.39 -18.61 0.16
CA PRO A 214 -7.59 -20.01 -0.18
C PRO A 214 -8.84 -20.60 0.51
N SER A 215 -9.45 -21.60 -0.12
CA SER A 215 -10.45 -22.43 0.55
C SER A 215 -9.77 -23.42 1.50
N SER A 216 -10.54 -24.15 2.31
CA SER A 216 -9.93 -25.03 3.31
C SER A 216 -9.13 -26.16 2.64
N ALA A 217 -7.86 -26.28 3.01
CA ALA A 217 -7.02 -27.44 2.70
C ALA A 217 -6.95 -28.41 3.89
N TYR A 218 -7.92 -28.37 4.81
CA TYR A 218 -7.94 -29.24 5.99
C TYR A 218 -8.93 -30.40 5.83
N LEU A 219 -8.71 -31.46 6.60
CA LEU A 219 -9.68 -32.53 6.80
C LEU A 219 -10.64 -32.13 7.93
N SER A 220 -11.91 -32.49 7.77
CA SER A 220 -12.93 -32.46 8.83
C SER A 220 -12.98 -33.78 9.60
N ASN A 221 -12.51 -34.88 8.98
CA ASN A 221 -12.39 -36.19 9.62
C ASN A 221 -11.30 -37.05 8.96
N LEU A 222 -10.73 -37.98 9.72
CA LEU A 222 -9.83 -39.01 9.23
C LEU A 222 -10.04 -40.31 10.03
N ALA A 223 -10.60 -41.32 9.37
CA ALA A 223 -10.81 -42.63 9.98
C ALA A 223 -9.85 -43.68 9.42
N LEU A 224 -9.35 -44.57 10.29
CA LEU A 224 -8.56 -45.75 9.94
C LEU A 224 -9.36 -47.01 10.27
N LYS A 225 -9.53 -47.90 9.30
CA LYS A 225 -10.32 -49.13 9.47
C LYS A 225 -9.61 -50.36 8.89
N SER A 226 -10.00 -51.53 9.40
CA SER A 226 -9.75 -52.83 8.74
C SER A 226 -11.02 -53.66 8.84
N GLY A 227 -11.65 -53.93 7.69
CA GLY A 227 -13.01 -54.45 7.67
C GLY A 227 -13.98 -53.52 8.41
N HIS A 228 -14.69 -54.05 9.40
CA HIS A 228 -15.64 -53.29 10.22
C HIS A 228 -14.99 -52.65 11.47
N SER A 229 -13.75 -53.03 11.80
CA SER A 229 -13.05 -52.51 12.97
C SER A 229 -12.46 -51.14 12.69
N THR A 230 -12.62 -50.21 13.64
CA THR A 230 -12.02 -48.87 13.61
C THR A 230 -10.83 -48.82 14.55
N TYR A 231 -9.75 -48.18 14.13
CA TYR A 231 -8.53 -48.01 14.90
C TYR A 231 -8.37 -46.55 15.30
N SER A 232 -7.99 -46.29 16.54
CA SER A 232 -7.77 -44.95 17.05
C SER A 232 -6.46 -44.37 16.48
N LEU A 233 -6.54 -43.12 16.05
CA LEU A 233 -5.36 -42.30 15.82
C LEU A 233 -4.87 -41.72 17.15
N THR A 234 -3.56 -41.65 17.33
CA THR A 234 -2.93 -41.02 18.48
C THR A 234 -2.01 -39.90 17.98
N PRO A 235 -2.27 -38.63 18.36
CA PRO A 235 -3.41 -38.16 19.14
C PRO A 235 -4.76 -38.36 18.42
N ALA A 236 -5.87 -38.20 19.14
CA ALA A 236 -7.20 -38.19 18.50
C ALA A 236 -7.25 -37.13 17.40
N PHE A 237 -8.03 -37.39 16.33
CA PHE A 237 -8.06 -36.52 15.17
C PHE A 237 -8.43 -35.08 15.55
N ALA A 238 -7.60 -34.15 15.11
CA ALA A 238 -7.85 -32.73 15.18
C ALA A 238 -7.34 -32.08 13.89
N ARG A 239 -8.13 -31.21 13.26
CA ARG A 239 -7.81 -30.62 11.94
C ARG A 239 -6.41 -30.00 11.85
N GLY A 240 -5.91 -29.40 12.94
CA GLY A 240 -4.59 -28.77 12.99
C GLY A 240 -3.42 -29.74 13.25
N THR A 241 -3.68 -31.04 13.44
CA THR A 241 -2.66 -32.06 13.67
C THR A 241 -2.37 -32.82 12.38
N PHE A 242 -1.09 -32.86 12.00
CA PHE A 242 -0.64 -33.42 10.71
C PHE A 242 0.17 -34.71 10.84
N SER A 243 0.38 -35.22 12.05
CA SER A 243 1.09 -36.47 12.29
C SER A 243 0.33 -37.30 13.32
N TYR A 244 0.14 -38.57 13.01
CA TYR A 244 -0.59 -39.53 13.83
C TYR A 244 0.13 -40.86 13.85
N ASP A 245 0.06 -41.55 14.99
CA ASP A 245 0.42 -42.94 15.11
C ASP A 245 -0.84 -43.78 15.32
N ALA A 246 -0.84 -45.00 14.77
CA ALA A 246 -1.89 -45.98 14.97
C ALA A 246 -1.29 -47.39 15.02
N ALA A 247 -1.76 -48.21 15.94
CA ALA A 247 -1.36 -49.62 16.03
C ALA A 247 -2.54 -50.52 15.63
N VAL A 248 -2.23 -51.56 14.86
CA VAL A 248 -3.20 -52.60 14.49
C VAL A 248 -2.80 -53.94 15.10
N GLY A 249 -3.74 -54.88 15.19
CA GLY A 249 -3.44 -56.24 15.63
C GLY A 249 -2.51 -56.99 14.66
N VAL A 250 -1.75 -57.97 15.17
CA VAL A 250 -0.79 -58.76 14.39
C VAL A 250 -1.41 -59.48 13.19
N THR A 251 -2.69 -59.86 13.27
CA THR A 251 -3.44 -60.55 12.20
C THR A 251 -3.93 -59.62 11.08
N ILE A 252 -3.78 -58.30 11.25
CA ILE A 252 -4.29 -57.31 10.30
C ILE A 252 -3.28 -57.10 9.18
N ILE A 253 -3.61 -57.64 7.99
CA ILE A 253 -2.75 -57.56 6.81
C ILE A 253 -2.93 -56.28 5.99
N GLY A 254 -3.94 -55.48 6.29
CA GLY A 254 -4.23 -54.26 5.55
C GLY A 254 -5.29 -53.39 6.21
N VAL A 255 -5.26 -52.11 5.86
CA VAL A 255 -6.15 -51.06 6.38
C VAL A 255 -6.69 -50.22 5.23
N THR A 256 -7.79 -49.52 5.48
CA THR A 256 -8.29 -48.44 4.63
C THR A 256 -8.32 -47.15 5.43
N ILE A 257 -8.15 -46.03 4.74
CA ILE A 257 -8.40 -44.70 5.30
C ILE A 257 -9.66 -44.11 4.70
N THR A 258 -10.39 -43.33 5.48
CA THR A 258 -11.55 -42.57 5.01
C THR A 258 -11.35 -41.11 5.44
N PRO A 259 -10.59 -40.33 4.66
CA PRO A 259 -10.48 -38.89 4.90
C PRO A 259 -11.74 -38.18 4.41
N THR A 260 -12.19 -37.19 5.19
CA THR A 260 -13.26 -36.26 4.79
C THR A 260 -12.66 -34.86 4.76
N ALA A 261 -12.68 -34.21 3.60
CA ALA A 261 -12.25 -32.84 3.46
C ALA A 261 -13.20 -31.89 4.23
N GLU A 262 -12.70 -30.74 4.67
CA GLU A 262 -13.54 -29.68 5.22
C GLU A 262 -14.23 -28.86 4.11
N ASP A 263 -13.54 -28.67 2.98
CA ASP A 263 -14.13 -28.16 1.73
C ASP A 263 -14.43 -29.32 0.80
N ASP A 264 -15.71 -29.50 0.45
CA ASP A 264 -16.17 -30.57 -0.44
C ASP A 264 -15.57 -30.49 -1.86
N ASN A 265 -15.06 -29.31 -2.25
CA ASN A 265 -14.39 -29.13 -3.55
C ASN A 265 -12.87 -29.31 -3.46
N ALA A 266 -12.30 -29.56 -2.28
CA ALA A 266 -10.88 -29.84 -2.15
C ALA A 266 -10.52 -31.17 -2.81
N THR A 267 -9.30 -31.27 -3.33
CA THR A 267 -8.80 -32.51 -3.91
C THR A 267 -7.98 -33.29 -2.88
N LEU A 268 -8.22 -34.60 -2.82
CA LEU A 268 -7.55 -35.51 -1.89
C LEU A 268 -6.67 -36.50 -2.65
N LYS A 269 -5.45 -36.69 -2.18
CA LYS A 269 -4.49 -37.66 -2.74
C LYS A 269 -3.90 -38.52 -1.64
N LEU A 270 -3.92 -39.83 -1.86
CA LEU A 270 -3.18 -40.81 -1.08
C LEU A 270 -1.78 -40.96 -1.67
N ILE A 271 -0.77 -40.82 -0.81
CA ILE A 271 0.63 -40.98 -1.17
C ILE A 271 1.22 -42.14 -0.34
N LEU A 272 1.72 -43.16 -1.03
CA LEU A 272 2.38 -44.33 -0.47
C LEU A 272 3.76 -44.47 -1.12
N GLY A 273 4.81 -44.03 -0.41
CA GLY A 273 6.15 -43.95 -1.00
C GLY A 273 6.17 -42.98 -2.20
N SER A 274 6.43 -43.50 -3.40
CA SER A 274 6.42 -42.73 -4.65
C SER A 274 5.09 -42.79 -5.42
N THR A 275 4.15 -43.65 -5.00
CA THR A 275 2.85 -43.80 -5.67
C THR A 275 1.87 -42.76 -5.13
N THR A 276 1.15 -42.09 -6.04
CA THR A 276 0.08 -41.14 -5.71
C THR A 276 -1.22 -41.57 -6.39
N THR A 277 -2.31 -41.64 -5.64
CA THR A 277 -3.64 -42.00 -6.13
C THR A 277 -4.69 -41.01 -5.61
N ASP A 278 -5.65 -40.63 -6.44
CA ASP A 278 -6.74 -39.75 -6.02
C ASP A 278 -7.69 -40.45 -5.04
N LEU A 279 -8.26 -39.68 -4.12
CA LEU A 279 -9.27 -40.11 -3.17
C LEU A 279 -10.54 -39.29 -3.33
N THR A 280 -11.68 -39.89 -2.98
CA THR A 280 -12.96 -39.20 -2.86
C THR A 280 -13.25 -38.88 -1.40
N SER A 281 -13.62 -37.64 -1.09
CA SER A 281 -13.95 -37.21 0.27
C SER A 281 -15.03 -38.09 0.90
N GLY A 282 -14.82 -38.50 2.14
CA GLY A 282 -15.75 -39.35 2.91
C GLY A 282 -15.82 -40.80 2.43
N SER A 283 -15.06 -41.19 1.42
CA SER A 283 -15.05 -42.56 0.87
C SER A 283 -13.79 -43.32 1.29
N PRO A 284 -13.88 -44.64 1.55
CA PRO A 284 -12.72 -45.43 1.89
C PRO A 284 -11.75 -45.54 0.71
N SER A 285 -10.46 -45.49 1.00
CA SER A 285 -9.41 -45.81 0.04
C SER A 285 -9.47 -47.28 -0.38
N GLY A 286 -8.68 -47.63 -1.39
CA GLY A 286 -8.26 -49.02 -1.60
C GLY A 286 -7.51 -49.57 -0.37
N ILE A 287 -7.40 -50.90 -0.30
CA ILE A 287 -6.68 -51.58 0.79
C ILE A 287 -5.19 -51.24 0.72
N ILE A 288 -4.65 -50.77 1.83
CA ILE A 288 -3.24 -50.47 2.03
C ILE A 288 -2.63 -51.65 2.79
N SER A 289 -1.81 -52.46 2.11
CA SER A 289 -1.19 -53.66 2.69
C SER A 289 -0.17 -53.30 3.76
N LEU A 290 -0.13 -54.05 4.87
CA LEU A 290 0.79 -53.86 5.99
C LEU A 290 1.75 -55.06 6.10
N ALA A 291 3.05 -54.79 6.12
CA ALA A 291 4.07 -55.81 6.37
C ALA A 291 4.17 -56.10 7.88
N LEU A 292 4.48 -57.34 8.22
CA LEU A 292 4.60 -57.78 9.62
C LEU A 292 5.84 -57.13 10.26
N GLY A 293 5.64 -56.44 11.39
CA GLY A 293 6.74 -55.80 12.12
C GLY A 293 7.19 -54.45 11.60
N GLU A 294 6.50 -53.91 10.60
CA GLU A 294 6.85 -52.63 10.01
C GLU A 294 5.82 -51.56 10.35
N THR A 295 6.30 -50.31 10.36
CA THR A 295 5.45 -49.13 10.34
C THR A 295 5.25 -48.69 8.89
N ARG A 296 4.00 -48.68 8.45
CA ARG A 296 3.65 -48.11 7.15
C ARG A 296 3.34 -46.63 7.31
N ILE A 297 4.04 -45.80 6.55
CA ILE A 297 3.77 -44.37 6.44
C ILE A 297 2.71 -44.14 5.35
N ILE A 298 1.59 -43.57 5.74
CA ILE A 298 0.46 -43.22 4.86
C ILE A 298 0.34 -41.70 4.88
N LYS A 299 0.36 -41.07 3.69
CA LYS A 299 0.18 -39.62 3.58
C LYS A 299 -1.10 -39.30 2.83
N VAL A 300 -1.88 -38.38 3.37
CA VAL A 300 -3.06 -37.79 2.72
C VAL A 300 -2.75 -36.34 2.44
N GLU A 301 -2.54 -36.01 1.17
CA GLU A 301 -2.44 -34.62 0.72
C GLU A 301 -3.85 -34.09 0.44
N VAL A 302 -4.16 -32.94 1.02
CA VAL A 302 -5.36 -32.15 0.74
C VAL A 302 -4.90 -30.89 0.04
N THR A 303 -5.44 -30.62 -1.14
CA THR A 303 -5.21 -29.35 -1.85
C THR A 303 -6.51 -28.56 -1.89
N SER A 304 -6.46 -27.31 -1.42
CA SER A 304 -7.61 -26.40 -1.48
C SER A 304 -8.04 -26.18 -2.93
N ASN A 305 -9.35 -26.06 -3.13
CA ASN A 305 -9.92 -25.77 -4.46
C ASN A 305 -9.46 -24.40 -4.98
N THR A 306 -9.41 -23.39 -4.09
CA THR A 306 -8.94 -22.05 -4.43
C THR A 306 -7.64 -21.73 -3.71
N GLY A 307 -6.75 -20.95 -4.34
CA GLY A 307 -5.46 -20.53 -3.76
C GLY A 307 -4.35 -21.60 -3.71
N GLY A 308 -4.65 -22.87 -4.02
CA GLY A 308 -3.66 -23.94 -4.18
C GLY A 308 -2.86 -24.32 -2.93
N VAL A 309 -3.38 -23.99 -1.74
CA VAL A 309 -2.74 -24.36 -0.46
C VAL A 309 -2.83 -25.88 -0.28
N LYS A 310 -1.75 -26.47 0.24
CA LYS A 310 -1.67 -27.89 0.51
C LYS A 310 -1.40 -28.17 1.98
N LYS A 311 -2.07 -29.19 2.53
CA LYS A 311 -1.73 -29.77 3.84
C LYS A 311 -1.58 -31.28 3.67
N VAL A 312 -0.67 -31.87 4.44
CA VAL A 312 -0.37 -33.30 4.36
C VAL A 312 -0.54 -33.92 5.74
N TYR A 313 -1.48 -34.84 5.87
CA TYR A 313 -1.70 -35.63 7.08
C TYR A 313 -0.91 -36.93 6.96
N THR A 314 -0.02 -37.19 7.91
CA THR A 314 0.81 -38.40 7.95
C THR A 314 0.30 -39.34 9.04
N ILE A 315 0.06 -40.59 8.68
CA ILE A 315 -0.36 -41.66 9.59
C ILE A 315 0.70 -42.76 9.56
N ASN A 316 1.33 -43.00 10.70
CA ASN A 316 2.26 -44.10 10.91
C ASN A 316 1.47 -45.29 11.47
N VAL A 317 1.22 -46.29 10.64
CA VAL A 317 0.48 -47.49 11.05
C VAL A 317 1.45 -48.62 11.36
N THR A 318 1.57 -48.99 12.63
CA THR A 318 2.44 -50.08 13.08
C THR A 318 1.66 -51.39 13.17
N ARG A 319 2.17 -52.42 12.50
CA ARG A 319 1.76 -53.81 12.70
C ARG A 319 2.84 -54.55 13.50
N PRO A 320 2.57 -55.02 14.73
CA PRO A 320 3.57 -55.68 15.56
C PRO A 320 4.02 -57.02 14.97
N GLN A 321 5.19 -57.52 15.39
CA GLN A 321 5.69 -58.85 15.01
C GLN A 321 5.12 -60.01 15.84
N SER A 322 4.65 -59.73 17.06
CA SER A 322 4.12 -60.71 18.03
C SER A 322 3.02 -60.10 18.89
#